data_AF-A0A2E1X801-F1
#
_entry.id   AF-A0A2E1X801-F1
#
_cell.length_a   1.000
_cell.length_b   1.000
_cell.length_c   1.000
_cell.angle_alpha   90.00
_cell.angle_beta   90.00
_cell.angle_gamma   90.00
#
_symmetry.space_group_name_H-M   'P 1'
#
loop_
_entity.id
_entity.type
_entity.pdbx_description
1 polymer ?
#
loop_
_entity_poly.entity_id
_entity_poly.type
_entity_poly.pdbx_seq_one_letter_code
_entity_poly.pdbx_strand_id
1 'polypeptide(L)'
;MALHAGIEIDGAEVCIAVVEATSKQTTIVDYVEARIVGETAEERVSSLTEILETTLSGKDRQGLDIVTSIPTRMTTLREISVPFTRNDHIAKTIRYESEGHIPSASIDDLIVEFIKCSESEGSSRLLISAVQKKTIEVHLEMLHEGSVDPIQVEIDATALATSLSVARPDLKAGRTLLIGMEAGHTTFLMLEEGRITKIRSTSNHLRPSAIPVLTTASEESSSEQPESSTGTADEFKNLFERLEEDQEVAGEEELSIAVVSDEEFARLNEELTTAPELPPANPDEVIERLFTEIDRTFAAILMRFPLDRVVVSGSAAAELGIVDRLSEEYEVPALQLRVCDGIETKIAIDKVDRCNCSGGVAVGLALQSAGQGATTFDLRKDEFRYERRFAKLLPGMLLLGLVLCCISVSWLISNHREKQYRRQEYETVRNNMSEVYMARFEKAPRSQNPNYLRSAQARINELKGGSAGRSRTKVQQYLPGLELLDDVSKGVASAIPKVYPEWFKFDFNALKKKDGKSTVEFFVPDATAAERAVSALERSSKFFSVEETITPAGEKKKVSVDLKLKNSITETPGRS
;
A
#
# COMPACT_ATOMS: atom_id res chain seq x y z
N MET A 1 8.71 -21.02 5.49
CA MET A 1 9.19 -20.34 6.70
C MET A 1 9.60 -18.95 6.26
N ALA A 2 9.34 -17.93 7.06
CA ALA A 2 9.68 -16.56 6.69
C ALA A 2 11.10 -16.27 7.22
N LEU A 3 11.96 -15.76 6.34
CA LEU A 3 13.26 -15.25 6.73
C LEU A 3 13.13 -13.76 7.04
N HIS A 4 13.83 -13.36 8.09
CA HIS A 4 13.84 -12.02 8.63
C HIS A 4 15.29 -11.58 8.75
N ALA A 5 15.58 -10.33 8.39
CA ALA A 5 16.94 -9.80 8.48
C ALA A 5 17.00 -8.53 9.31
N GLY A 6 18.13 -8.37 9.97
CA GLY A 6 18.51 -7.19 10.72
C GLY A 6 19.82 -6.64 10.17
N ILE A 7 19.85 -5.34 9.89
CA ILE A 7 21.04 -4.66 9.35
C ILE A 7 21.40 -3.52 10.29
N GLU A 8 22.52 -3.67 10.97
CA GLU A 8 23.16 -2.62 11.74
C GLU A 8 24.28 -2.00 10.91
N ILE A 9 24.27 -0.68 10.83
CA ILE A 9 25.34 0.11 10.22
C ILE A 9 25.82 1.07 11.29
N ASP A 10 27.08 0.90 11.70
CA ASP A 10 27.72 1.82 12.63
C ASP A 10 29.08 2.30 12.10
N GLY A 11 29.13 3.56 11.65
CA GLY A 11 30.31 4.09 11.01
C GLY A 11 30.65 3.31 9.73
N ALA A 12 31.79 2.63 9.72
CA ALA A 12 32.20 1.77 8.62
C ALA A 12 31.83 0.29 8.83
N GLU A 13 31.31 -0.09 10.00
CA GLU A 13 31.02 -1.48 10.33
C GLU A 13 29.57 -1.82 9.98
N VAL A 14 29.39 -3.00 9.38
CA VAL A 14 28.08 -3.51 8.95
C VAL A 14 27.91 -4.91 9.49
N CYS A 15 26.89 -5.07 10.33
CA CYS A 15 26.49 -6.35 10.90
C CYS A 15 25.12 -6.74 10.32
N ILE A 16 25.05 -7.91 9.69
CA ILE A 16 23.82 -8.45 9.11
C ILE A 16 23.53 -9.80 9.76
N ALA A 17 22.37 -9.91 10.40
CA ALA A 17 21.87 -11.17 10.92
C ALA A 17 20.63 -11.61 10.14
N VAL A 18 20.52 -12.90 9.87
CA VAL A 18 19.34 -13.51 9.24
C VAL A 18 18.79 -14.58 10.16
N VAL A 19 17.52 -14.45 10.51
CA VAL A 19 16.80 -15.43 11.34
C VAL A 19 15.64 -16.05 10.58
N GLU A 20 15.43 -17.33 10.83
CA GLU A 20 14.25 -18.07 10.42
C GLU A 20 13.32 -18.17 11.62
N ALA A 21 12.15 -17.55 11.53
CA ALA A 21 11.17 -17.54 12.62
C ALA A 21 9.93 -18.37 12.26
N THR A 22 9.50 -19.17 13.22
CA THR A 22 8.21 -19.87 13.21
C THR A 22 7.43 -19.50 14.47
N SER A 23 6.16 -19.89 14.54
CA SER A 23 5.34 -19.68 15.74
C SER A 23 5.90 -20.31 17.04
N LYS A 24 6.87 -21.23 16.94
CA LYS A 24 7.40 -21.99 18.08
C LYS A 24 8.89 -21.83 18.31
N GLN A 25 9.64 -21.52 17.26
CA GLN A 25 11.10 -21.60 17.28
C GLN A 25 11.68 -20.54 16.34
N THR A 26 12.77 -19.93 16.79
CA THR A 26 13.59 -19.00 16.02
C THR A 26 14.99 -19.59 15.90
N THR A 27 15.55 -19.53 14.70
CA THR A 27 16.89 -20.04 14.41
C THR A 27 17.71 -18.98 13.69
N ILE A 28 18.92 -18.70 14.15
CA ILE A 28 19.90 -17.85 13.45
C ILE A 28 20.48 -18.66 12.28
N VAL A 29 20.22 -18.21 11.06
CA VAL A 29 20.57 -18.91 9.82
C VAL A 29 21.85 -18.36 9.21
N ASP A 30 22.12 -17.07 9.37
CA ASP A 30 23.35 -16.45 8.90
C ASP A 30 23.72 -15.24 9.74
N TYR A 31 25.01 -14.96 9.76
CA TYR A 31 25.58 -13.75 10.34
C TYR A 31 26.77 -13.32 9.48
N VAL A 32 26.83 -12.04 9.17
CA VAL A 32 27.89 -11.41 8.39
C VAL A 32 28.31 -10.14 9.11
N GLU A 33 29.62 -10.00 9.24
CA GLU A 33 30.29 -8.81 9.74
C GLU A 33 31.23 -8.35 8.62
N ALA A 34 31.03 -7.13 8.13
CA ALA A 34 31.76 -6.56 7.01
C ALA A 34 32.09 -5.10 7.28
N ARG A 35 32.99 -4.55 6.47
CA ARG A 35 33.43 -3.16 6.59
C ARG A 35 33.24 -2.43 5.27
N ILE A 36 32.64 -1.25 5.35
CA ILE A 36 32.49 -0.30 4.26
C ILE A 36 33.86 0.31 3.97
N VAL A 37 34.27 0.27 2.70
CA VAL A 37 35.54 0.81 2.22
C VAL A 37 35.26 1.94 1.23
N GLY A 38 36.10 2.98 1.23
CA GLY A 38 35.99 4.10 0.30
C GLY A 38 36.33 5.44 0.94
N GLU A 39 37.06 6.29 0.22
CA GLU A 39 37.44 7.62 0.68
C GLU A 39 36.31 8.63 0.40
N THR A 40 35.60 8.45 -0.72
CA THR A 40 34.46 9.29 -1.11
C THR A 40 33.12 8.72 -0.65
N ALA A 41 32.06 9.55 -0.61
CA ALA A 41 30.72 9.08 -0.27
C ALA A 41 30.21 8.01 -1.27
N GLU A 42 30.43 8.24 -2.57
CA GLU A 42 30.01 7.32 -3.64
C GLU A 42 30.69 5.95 -3.54
N GLU A 43 32.01 5.92 -3.28
CA GLU A 43 32.75 4.67 -3.10
C GLU A 43 32.20 3.86 -1.91
N ARG A 44 31.87 4.53 -0.82
CA ARG A 44 31.32 3.89 0.37
C ARG A 44 29.94 3.31 0.13
N VAL A 45 29.07 4.03 -0.59
CA VAL A 45 27.74 3.49 -0.94
C VAL A 45 27.87 2.32 -1.90
N SER A 46 28.81 2.36 -2.84
CA SER A 46 29.12 1.22 -3.70
C SER A 46 29.63 0.01 -2.90
N SER A 47 30.50 0.22 -1.91
CA SER A 47 31.00 -0.84 -1.04
C SER A 47 29.87 -1.44 -0.18
N LEU A 48 29.00 -0.61 0.39
CA LEU A 48 27.81 -1.09 1.11
C LEU A 48 26.88 -1.89 0.19
N THR A 49 26.64 -1.40 -1.02
CA THR A 49 25.82 -2.08 -2.04
C THR A 49 26.35 -3.48 -2.33
N GLU A 50 27.66 -3.63 -2.55
CA GLU A 50 28.30 -4.93 -2.77
C GLU A 50 28.12 -5.88 -1.58
N ILE A 51 28.27 -5.37 -0.34
CA ILE A 51 28.06 -6.15 0.89
C ILE A 51 26.62 -6.65 0.98
N LEU A 52 25.65 -5.76 0.71
CA LEU A 52 24.21 -6.08 0.76
C LEU A 52 23.83 -7.07 -0.33
N GLU A 53 24.29 -6.86 -1.57
CA GLU A 53 24.00 -7.76 -2.69
C GLU A 53 24.58 -9.16 -2.45
N THR A 54 25.83 -9.25 -1.99
CA THR A 54 26.49 -10.52 -1.70
C THR A 54 25.77 -11.30 -0.59
N THR A 55 25.24 -10.58 0.40
CA THR A 55 24.62 -11.20 1.57
C THR A 55 23.13 -11.51 1.34
N LEU A 56 22.39 -10.67 0.62
CA LEU A 56 20.92 -10.73 0.56
C LEU A 56 20.35 -11.18 -0.80
N SER A 57 21.14 -11.26 -1.88
CA SER A 57 20.61 -11.59 -3.24
C SER A 57 20.36 -13.07 -3.54
N GLY A 58 20.47 -13.96 -2.54
CA GLY A 58 20.21 -15.39 -2.72
C GLY A 58 18.75 -15.70 -3.10
N LYS A 59 18.50 -16.73 -3.91
CA LYS A 59 17.12 -17.14 -4.28
C LYS A 59 16.24 -17.46 -3.08
N ASP A 60 16.84 -18.01 -2.01
CA ASP A 60 16.15 -18.31 -0.75
C ASP A 60 15.90 -17.06 0.10
N ARG A 61 16.51 -15.94 -0.26
CA ARG A 61 16.50 -14.64 0.42
C ARG A 61 15.70 -13.58 -0.37
N GLN A 62 14.76 -13.99 -1.21
CA GLN A 62 13.88 -13.04 -1.88
C GLN A 62 12.69 -12.65 -0.98
N GLY A 63 12.51 -11.35 -0.77
CA GLY A 63 11.36 -10.80 -0.03
C GLY A 63 11.46 -10.95 1.49
N LEU A 64 12.67 -10.87 2.08
CA LEU A 64 12.80 -10.75 3.53
C LEU A 64 12.17 -9.46 4.03
N ASP A 65 11.55 -9.56 5.19
CA ASP A 65 11.28 -8.38 6.01
C ASP A 65 12.60 -7.98 6.69
N ILE A 66 13.04 -6.75 6.43
CA ILE A 66 14.32 -6.20 6.89
C ILE A 66 14.05 -5.08 7.89
N VAL A 67 14.72 -5.09 9.03
CA VAL A 67 14.77 -3.94 9.96
C VAL A 67 16.20 -3.43 10.03
N THR A 68 16.37 -2.11 10.15
CA THR A 68 17.68 -1.48 10.35
C THR A 68 17.64 -0.52 11.54
N SER A 69 18.81 -0.15 12.07
CA SER A 69 18.93 0.79 13.18
C SER A 69 19.63 2.08 12.79
N ILE A 70 19.21 3.18 13.40
CA ILE A 70 20.02 4.40 13.56
C ILE A 70 20.77 4.29 14.89
N PRO A 71 22.08 4.60 14.95
CA PRO A 71 22.80 4.56 16.21
C PRO A 71 22.18 5.50 17.25
N THR A 72 22.02 5.04 18.50
CA THR A 72 21.32 5.83 19.54
C THR A 72 21.97 7.19 19.77
N ARG A 73 23.30 7.30 19.60
CA ARG A 73 24.06 8.56 19.72
C ARG A 73 23.62 9.66 18.74
N MET A 74 22.97 9.30 17.63
CA MET A 74 22.44 10.24 16.63
C MET A 74 21.04 10.74 16.99
N THR A 75 20.47 10.27 18.10
CA THR A 75 19.13 10.65 18.56
C THR A 75 19.19 11.46 19.86
N THR A 76 18.23 12.36 20.03
CA THR A 76 18.01 13.07 21.30
C THR A 76 17.02 12.28 22.14
N LEU A 77 17.47 11.78 23.28
CA LEU A 77 16.64 11.05 24.24
C LEU A 77 16.20 11.96 25.40
N ARG A 78 14.90 11.98 25.72
CA ARG A 78 14.35 12.72 26.87
C ARG A 78 13.31 11.89 27.62
N GLU A 79 13.30 11.98 28.94
CA GLU A 79 12.21 11.45 29.75
C GLU A 79 11.13 12.53 29.92
N ILE A 80 9.87 12.20 29.62
CA ILE A 80 8.72 13.09 29.80
C ILE A 80 7.58 12.34 30.49
N SER A 81 6.66 13.08 31.09
CA SER A 81 5.44 12.53 31.68
C SER A 81 4.23 13.13 31.01
N VAL A 82 3.30 12.29 30.59
CA VAL A 82 2.06 12.71 29.91
C VAL A 82 0.82 12.28 30.69
N PRO A 83 -0.26 13.09 30.74
CA PRO A 83 -1.45 12.84 31.54
C PRO A 83 -2.45 11.88 30.84
N PHE A 84 -1.94 10.84 30.18
CA PHE A 84 -2.77 9.84 29.52
C PHE A 84 -2.03 8.50 29.40
N THR A 85 -2.79 7.41 29.27
CA THR A 85 -2.25 6.04 29.30
C THR A 85 -2.42 5.27 28.01
N ARG A 86 -3.38 5.66 27.16
CA ARG A 86 -3.68 4.94 25.92
C ARG A 86 -2.63 5.25 24.84
N ASN A 87 -1.97 4.21 24.34
CA ASN A 87 -0.91 4.34 23.33
C ASN A 87 -1.36 5.12 22.08
N ASP A 88 -2.59 4.93 21.59
CA ASP A 88 -3.08 5.68 20.42
C ASP A 88 -3.22 7.19 20.67
N HIS A 89 -3.46 7.59 21.92
CA HIS A 89 -3.51 9.02 22.27
C HIS A 89 -2.10 9.56 22.35
N ILE A 90 -1.20 8.84 23.03
CA ILE A 90 0.23 9.19 23.12
C ILE A 90 0.81 9.38 21.72
N ALA A 91 0.63 8.41 20.82
CA ALA A 91 1.17 8.48 19.46
C ALA A 91 0.69 9.70 18.65
N LYS A 92 -0.51 10.25 18.96
CA LYS A 92 -1.06 11.43 18.28
C LYS A 92 -0.59 12.75 18.86
N THR A 93 -0.24 12.78 20.14
CA THR A 93 0.11 14.02 20.86
C THR A 93 1.61 14.15 21.12
N ILE A 94 2.36 13.05 21.07
CA ILE A 94 3.76 12.99 21.51
C ILE A 94 4.65 14.03 20.83
N ARG A 95 4.40 14.31 19.55
CA ARG A 95 5.12 15.33 18.77
C ARG A 95 5.00 16.70 19.43
N TYR A 96 3.77 17.13 19.75
CA TYR A 96 3.53 18.43 20.40
C TYR A 96 4.00 18.45 21.86
N GLU A 97 3.78 17.38 22.62
CA GLU A 97 4.25 17.29 24.01
C GLU A 97 5.80 17.30 24.12
N SER A 98 6.50 16.88 23.06
CA SER A 98 7.95 16.84 23.01
C SER A 98 8.61 18.17 22.63
N GLU A 99 7.88 19.14 22.08
CA GLU A 99 8.43 20.38 21.52
C GLU A 99 9.24 21.18 22.57
N GLY A 100 8.71 21.33 23.78
CA GLY A 100 9.41 22.01 24.88
C GLY A 100 10.62 21.24 25.44
N HIS A 101 10.82 19.98 25.06
CA HIS A 101 11.87 19.11 25.58
C HIS A 101 13.07 18.96 24.62
N ILE A 102 12.92 19.43 23.37
CA ILE A 102 13.93 19.31 22.31
C ILE A 102 14.23 20.71 21.73
N PRO A 103 15.05 21.53 22.40
CA PRO A 103 15.29 22.91 21.98
C PRO A 103 16.21 23.04 20.75
N SER A 104 16.90 21.97 20.35
CA SER A 104 17.98 22.00 19.36
C SER A 104 17.51 21.99 17.90
N ALA A 105 16.23 21.72 17.63
CA ALA A 105 15.69 21.66 16.28
C ALA A 105 14.18 21.95 16.29
N SER A 106 13.65 22.41 15.15
CA SER A 106 12.21 22.52 14.94
C SER A 106 11.57 21.15 15.03
N ILE A 107 10.42 21.05 15.72
CA ILE A 107 9.66 19.80 15.79
C ILE A 107 9.21 19.31 14.41
N ASP A 108 9.16 20.21 13.41
CA ASP A 108 8.79 19.86 12.04
C ASP A 108 9.84 19.06 11.27
N ASP A 109 11.10 19.24 11.65
CA ASP A 109 12.27 18.57 11.07
C ASP A 109 12.66 17.29 11.81
N LEU A 110 11.89 16.92 12.84
CA LEU A 110 12.15 15.78 13.71
C LEU A 110 11.11 14.68 13.51
N ILE A 111 11.59 13.44 13.48
CA ILE A 111 10.78 12.27 13.76
C ILE A 111 10.88 11.98 15.25
N VAL A 112 9.73 11.89 15.92
CA VAL A 112 9.65 11.58 17.35
C VAL A 112 8.96 10.23 17.56
N GLU A 113 9.63 9.36 18.29
CA GLU A 113 9.09 8.09 18.78
C GLU A 113 9.23 7.98 20.30
N PHE A 114 8.42 7.14 20.93
CA PHE A 114 8.43 6.95 22.37
C PHE A 114 8.49 5.47 22.78
N ILE A 115 9.06 5.26 23.96
CA ILE A 115 8.99 4.01 24.73
C ILE A 115 8.24 4.33 26.02
N LYS A 116 7.18 3.56 26.31
CA LYS A 116 6.41 3.72 27.54
C LYS A 116 7.11 2.98 28.69
N CYS A 117 7.78 3.72 29.57
CA CYS A 117 8.56 3.16 30.67
C CYS A 117 7.68 2.69 31.84
N SER A 118 6.66 3.48 32.20
CA SER A 118 5.73 3.14 33.30
C SER A 118 4.39 3.87 33.17
N GLU A 119 3.40 3.39 33.91
CA GLU A 119 2.06 3.98 34.02
C GLU A 119 1.68 4.12 35.50
N SER A 120 1.19 5.28 35.90
CA SER A 120 0.74 5.57 37.28
C SER A 120 -0.38 6.59 37.30
N GLU A 121 -1.43 6.34 38.08
CA GLU A 121 -2.53 7.29 38.37
C GLU A 121 -3.09 8.04 37.13
N GLY A 122 -3.20 7.36 35.98
CA GLY A 122 -3.72 7.96 34.74
C GLY A 122 -2.69 8.74 33.91
N SER A 123 -1.43 8.76 34.34
CA SER A 123 -0.28 9.30 33.62
C SER A 123 0.67 8.20 33.13
N SER A 124 1.45 8.51 32.11
CA SER A 124 2.52 7.63 31.62
C SER A 124 3.85 8.35 31.63
N ARG A 125 4.90 7.67 32.11
CA ARG A 125 6.28 8.12 31.92
C ARG A 125 6.82 7.52 30.63
N LEU A 126 7.32 8.38 29.76
CA LEU A 126 7.80 8.03 28.43
C LEU A 126 9.27 8.39 28.32
N LEU A 127 10.02 7.57 27.57
CA LEU A 127 11.29 7.94 27.01
C LEU A 127 11.06 8.27 25.54
N ILE A 128 11.19 9.55 25.17
CA ILE A 128 11.11 9.99 23.78
C ILE A 128 12.49 9.94 23.13
N SER A 129 12.51 9.57 21.86
CA SER A 129 13.66 9.64 20.98
C SER A 129 13.29 10.53 19.80
N ALA A 130 14.11 11.54 19.56
CA ALA A 130 13.96 12.46 18.43
C ALA A 130 15.18 12.39 17.53
N VAL A 131 14.94 12.26 16.23
CA VAL A 131 15.97 12.17 15.20
C VAL A 131 15.62 13.12 14.06
N GLN A 132 16.63 13.74 13.45
CA GLN A 132 16.41 14.60 12.29
C GLN A 132 15.93 13.77 11.10
N LYS A 133 14.92 14.28 10.39
CA LYS A 133 14.40 13.65 9.17
C LYS A 133 15.50 13.38 8.14
N LYS A 134 16.41 14.33 7.96
CA LYS A 134 17.60 14.21 7.09
C LYS A 134 18.46 12.98 7.43
N THR A 135 18.59 12.62 8.70
CA THR A 135 19.34 11.42 9.11
C THR A 135 18.64 10.14 8.64
N ILE A 136 17.32 10.06 8.76
CA ILE A 136 16.55 8.91 8.28
C ILE A 136 16.57 8.85 6.74
N GLU A 137 16.41 9.99 6.08
CA GLU A 137 16.46 10.11 4.62
C GLU A 137 17.76 9.54 4.07
N VAL A 138 18.91 10.07 4.51
CA VAL A 138 20.24 9.60 4.08
C VAL A 138 20.43 8.12 4.39
N HIS A 139 19.99 7.65 5.56
CA HIS A 139 20.09 6.22 5.93
C HIS A 139 19.30 5.32 4.99
N LEU A 140 18.07 5.71 4.65
CA LEU A 140 17.21 4.93 3.75
C LEU A 140 17.70 5.00 2.30
N GLU A 141 18.21 6.14 1.84
CA GLU A 141 18.79 6.29 0.50
C GLU A 141 20.00 5.38 0.30
N MET A 142 20.93 5.34 1.25
CA MET A 142 22.10 4.44 1.20
C MET A 142 21.70 2.95 1.08
N LEU A 143 20.65 2.54 1.78
CA LEU A 143 20.12 1.17 1.69
C LEU A 143 19.36 0.93 0.38
N HIS A 144 18.68 1.97 -0.13
CA HIS A 144 17.92 1.91 -1.38
C HIS A 144 18.83 1.66 -2.59
N GLU A 145 20.03 2.26 -2.62
CA GLU A 145 21.04 1.98 -3.65
C GLU A 145 21.44 0.49 -3.67
N GLY A 146 21.51 -0.13 -2.48
CA GLY A 146 21.67 -1.58 -2.31
C GLY A 146 20.43 -2.42 -2.61
N SER A 147 19.39 -1.85 -3.21
CA SER A 147 18.07 -2.48 -3.45
C SER A 147 17.37 -2.98 -2.18
N VAL A 148 17.72 -2.43 -1.01
CA VAL A 148 17.12 -2.76 0.29
C VAL A 148 16.18 -1.64 0.72
N ASP A 149 14.95 -2.00 1.10
CA ASP A 149 13.96 -1.07 1.63
C ASP A 149 13.41 -1.61 2.97
N PRO A 150 13.99 -1.23 4.11
CA PRO A 150 13.67 -1.80 5.42
C PRO A 150 12.21 -1.56 5.81
N ILE A 151 11.48 -2.57 6.28
CA ILE A 151 10.09 -2.39 6.69
C ILE A 151 9.91 -1.49 7.92
N GLN A 152 10.98 -1.32 8.70
CA GLN A 152 11.03 -0.59 9.97
C GLN A 152 12.45 -0.09 10.21
N VAL A 153 12.57 1.05 10.88
CA VAL A 153 13.84 1.64 11.34
C VAL A 153 13.73 1.87 12.84
N GLU A 154 14.67 1.38 13.64
CA GLU A 154 14.68 1.62 15.09
C GLU A 154 16.01 2.20 15.58
N ILE A 155 16.24 2.23 16.89
CA ILE A 155 17.56 2.55 17.46
C ILE A 155 18.27 1.27 17.90
N ASP A 156 19.60 1.26 17.83
CA ASP A 156 20.44 0.12 18.25
C ASP A 156 20.12 -0.36 19.69
N ALA A 157 19.75 0.54 20.59
CA ALA A 157 19.40 0.26 21.98
C ALA A 157 18.16 -0.65 22.09
N THR A 158 17.09 -0.36 21.35
CA THR A 158 15.86 -1.17 21.40
C THR A 158 16.08 -2.55 20.79
N ALA A 159 16.87 -2.62 19.72
CA ALA A 159 17.31 -3.88 19.14
C ALA A 159 18.11 -4.73 20.14
N LEU A 160 19.07 -4.12 20.85
CA LEU A 160 19.88 -4.83 21.83
C LEU A 160 19.04 -5.38 22.99
N ALA A 161 18.04 -4.62 23.45
CA ALA A 161 17.08 -5.10 24.45
C ALA A 161 16.24 -6.28 23.93
N THR A 162 15.84 -6.27 22.66
CA THR A 162 15.16 -7.39 22.00
C THR A 162 16.02 -8.65 22.03
N SER A 163 17.29 -8.54 21.65
CA SER A 163 18.23 -9.68 21.69
C SER A 163 18.36 -10.29 23.08
N LEU A 164 18.52 -9.46 24.11
CA LEU A 164 18.59 -9.95 25.49
C LEU A 164 17.29 -10.66 25.91
N SER A 165 16.14 -10.07 25.60
CA SER A 165 14.83 -10.63 25.97
C SER A 165 14.57 -12.00 25.34
N VAL A 166 15.05 -12.23 24.11
CA VAL A 166 14.84 -13.50 23.40
C VAL A 166 15.92 -14.53 23.74
N ALA A 167 17.19 -14.13 23.78
CA ALA A 167 18.29 -15.05 24.05
C ALA A 167 18.35 -15.46 25.53
N ARG A 168 17.93 -14.59 26.45
CA ARG A 168 18.02 -14.82 27.90
C ARG A 168 16.70 -14.51 28.62
N PRO A 169 15.63 -15.28 28.36
CA PRO A 169 14.35 -15.10 29.03
C PRO A 169 14.44 -15.29 30.56
N ASP A 170 15.46 -15.99 31.03
CA ASP A 170 15.79 -16.16 32.46
C ASP A 170 16.25 -14.87 33.14
N LEU A 171 16.76 -13.90 32.38
CA LEU A 171 17.22 -12.59 32.87
C LEU A 171 16.13 -11.52 32.83
N LYS A 172 14.88 -11.89 32.52
CA LYS A 172 13.76 -10.95 32.39
C LYS A 172 13.36 -10.32 33.73
N ALA A 173 13.44 -11.07 34.84
CA ALA A 173 13.04 -10.58 36.15
C ALA A 173 14.16 -9.74 36.80
N GLY A 174 13.76 -8.73 37.59
CA GLY A 174 14.69 -7.84 38.28
C GLY A 174 15.23 -6.71 37.41
N ARG A 175 16.36 -6.15 37.84
CA ARG A 175 17.02 -4.96 37.28
C ARG A 175 18.36 -5.30 36.67
N THR A 176 18.44 -5.07 35.36
CA THR A 176 19.62 -5.35 34.54
C THR A 176 20.13 -4.07 33.91
N LEU A 177 21.39 -3.75 34.15
CA LEU A 177 22.11 -2.75 33.36
C LEU A 177 22.69 -3.45 32.12
N LEU A 178 22.16 -3.12 30.96
CA LEU A 178 22.64 -3.63 29.68
C LEU A 178 23.54 -2.57 29.02
N ILE A 179 24.75 -2.95 28.65
CA ILE A 179 25.78 -2.08 28.10
C ILE A 179 26.13 -2.58 26.69
N GLY A 180 25.81 -1.80 25.66
CA GLY A 180 26.34 -1.97 24.31
C GLY A 180 27.56 -1.09 24.14
N MET A 181 28.74 -1.67 23.96
CA MET A 181 29.99 -0.93 23.81
C MET A 181 30.64 -1.28 22.48
N GLU A 182 30.58 -0.31 21.58
CA GLU A 182 31.26 -0.35 20.28
C GLU A 182 32.35 0.72 20.24
N ALA A 183 33.14 0.75 19.17
CA ALA A 183 34.14 1.78 19.00
C ALA A 183 33.49 3.16 18.79
N GLY A 184 33.92 4.16 19.57
CA GLY A 184 33.44 5.54 19.52
C GLY A 184 32.28 5.87 20.44
N HIS A 185 31.47 4.89 20.87
CA HIS A 185 30.34 5.15 21.77
C HIS A 185 29.94 3.97 22.65
N THR A 186 29.28 4.27 23.76
CA THR A 186 28.73 3.29 24.70
C THR A 186 27.29 3.63 25.00
N THR A 187 26.42 2.65 24.88
CA THR A 187 24.98 2.76 25.07
C THR A 187 24.58 1.93 26.29
N PHE A 188 23.99 2.59 27.27
CA PHE A 188 23.48 2.00 28.50
C PHE A 188 21.96 1.92 28.46
N LEU A 189 21.44 0.77 28.84
CA LEU A 189 20.02 0.52 29.01
C LEU A 189 19.75 0.02 30.42
N MET A 190 18.82 0.66 31.13
CA MET A 190 18.27 0.12 32.36
C MET A 190 17.00 -0.66 32.03
N LEU A 191 17.01 -1.95 32.34
CA LEU A 191 15.85 -2.83 32.20
C LEU A 191 15.28 -3.17 33.58
N GLU A 192 13.98 -3.01 33.75
CA GLU A 192 13.24 -3.43 34.94
C GLU A 192 12.12 -4.40 34.51
N GLU A 193 12.14 -5.63 35.03
CA GLU A 193 11.16 -6.67 34.65
C GLU A 193 11.07 -6.87 33.12
N GLY A 194 12.22 -6.74 32.44
CA GLY A 194 12.37 -6.86 31.00
C GLY A 194 11.88 -5.65 30.20
N ARG A 195 11.51 -4.56 30.85
CA ARG A 195 11.09 -3.31 30.19
C ARG A 195 12.19 -2.26 30.28
N ILE A 196 12.40 -1.55 29.17
CA ILE A 196 13.30 -0.41 29.13
C ILE A 196 12.74 0.71 30.00
N THR A 197 13.52 1.19 30.96
CA THR A 197 13.16 2.33 31.82
C THR A 197 14.02 3.55 31.57
N LYS A 198 15.26 3.35 31.09
CA LYS A 198 16.20 4.43 30.77
C LYS A 198 17.15 3.98 29.67
N ILE A 199 17.49 4.90 28.76
CA ILE A 199 18.56 4.73 27.76
C ILE A 199 19.48 5.94 27.85
N ARG A 200 20.78 5.71 27.73
CA ARG A 200 21.79 6.76 27.61
C ARG A 200 22.87 6.32 26.63
N SER A 201 23.30 7.20 25.74
CA SER A 201 24.50 6.98 24.92
C SER A 201 25.54 8.07 25.17
N THR A 202 26.81 7.67 25.24
CA THR A 202 27.98 8.55 25.47
C THR A 202 29.12 8.18 24.54
N SER A 203 30.01 9.13 24.25
CA SER A 203 31.25 8.84 23.51
C SER A 203 32.26 8.17 24.43
N ASN A 204 32.88 7.09 23.97
CA ASN A 204 33.94 6.40 24.71
C ASN A 204 35.35 6.71 24.18
N HIS A 205 35.48 7.59 23.17
CA HIS A 205 36.75 8.01 22.56
C HIS A 205 37.63 6.86 22.03
N LEU A 206 37.12 5.63 21.99
CA LEU A 206 37.75 4.56 21.23
C LEU A 206 37.66 4.95 19.77
N ARG A 207 38.76 4.79 19.02
CA ARG A 207 38.72 5.09 17.59
C ARG A 207 37.79 4.08 16.94
N PRO A 208 36.67 4.51 16.30
CA PRO A 208 35.98 3.66 15.35
C PRO A 208 37.01 3.14 14.35
N SER A 209 36.84 1.92 13.84
CA SER A 209 37.69 1.48 12.74
C SER A 209 37.37 2.36 11.51
N ALA A 210 38.10 3.47 11.35
CA ALA A 210 37.99 4.53 10.33
C ALA A 210 36.56 5.02 10.00
N ILE A 211 36.27 6.25 10.42
CA ILE A 211 34.99 6.96 10.26
C ILE A 211 34.70 7.29 8.78
N PRO A 212 33.41 7.34 8.38
CA PRO A 212 32.94 8.47 7.61
C PRO A 212 31.93 9.27 8.43
N VAL A 213 32.27 10.55 8.62
CA VAL A 213 31.39 11.57 9.15
C VAL A 213 30.32 11.79 8.09
N LEU A 214 29.05 11.88 8.49
CA LEU A 214 28.03 12.44 7.60
C LEU A 214 28.40 13.90 7.32
N THR A 215 29.12 14.15 6.23
CA THR A 215 29.20 15.49 5.66
C THR A 215 27.85 15.81 5.04
N THR A 216 27.12 16.73 5.67
CA THR A 216 26.02 17.42 5.01
C THR A 216 26.60 18.18 3.82
N ALA A 217 26.35 17.69 2.62
CA ALA A 217 26.52 18.47 1.40
C ALA A 217 25.55 19.67 1.46
N SER A 218 26.08 20.83 1.84
CA SER A 218 25.56 22.16 1.48
C SER A 218 26.55 23.21 1.97
N GLU A 219 27.66 23.34 1.26
CA GLU A 219 28.39 24.59 1.08
C GLU A 219 29.14 24.45 -0.25
N GLU A 220 28.37 24.39 -1.35
CA GLU A 220 28.92 24.71 -2.66
C GLU A 220 29.27 26.20 -2.64
N SER A 221 30.57 26.47 -2.60
CA SER A 221 31.17 27.72 -3.01
C SER A 221 30.77 28.01 -4.47
N SER A 222 29.73 28.82 -4.66
CA SER A 222 29.45 29.43 -5.95
C SER A 222 30.54 30.44 -6.25
N SER A 223 31.43 30.09 -7.18
CA SER A 223 32.32 31.03 -7.84
C SER A 223 31.51 31.94 -8.77
N GLU A 224 31.05 33.08 -8.26
CA GLU A 224 30.68 34.22 -9.13
C GLU A 224 31.88 35.16 -9.24
N GLN A 225 32.31 35.38 -10.48
CA GLN A 225 33.29 36.42 -10.82
C GLN A 225 32.69 37.81 -10.56
N PRO A 226 33.46 38.78 -10.07
CA PRO A 226 32.95 40.12 -9.80
C PRO A 226 32.89 40.92 -11.11
N GLU A 227 31.68 41.24 -11.56
CA GLU A 227 31.47 42.43 -12.40
C GLU A 227 31.19 43.66 -11.54
N SER A 228 31.87 44.73 -11.92
CA SER A 228 31.87 46.06 -11.33
C SER A 228 30.48 46.71 -11.27
N SER A 229 30.08 47.21 -10.10
CA SER A 229 29.43 48.53 -10.05
C SER A 229 29.65 49.20 -8.69
N THR A 230 30.12 50.43 -8.81
CA THR A 230 30.43 51.38 -7.76
C THR A 230 29.17 51.95 -7.13
N GLY A 231 29.17 52.11 -5.81
CA GLY A 231 28.36 53.12 -5.11
C GLY A 231 27.34 52.55 -4.15
N THR A 232 27.73 52.35 -2.88
CA THR A 232 26.87 52.46 -1.68
C THR A 232 27.62 52.20 -0.34
N ALA A 233 28.94 52.01 -0.36
CA ALA A 233 29.74 51.85 0.87
C ALA A 233 29.76 53.09 1.78
N ASP A 234 29.46 54.28 1.26
CA ASP A 234 29.45 55.52 2.04
C ASP A 234 28.13 55.77 2.80
N GLU A 235 27.04 55.06 2.47
CA GLU A 235 25.75 55.20 3.18
C GLU A 235 25.69 54.34 4.45
N PHE A 236 26.37 53.19 4.48
CA PHE A 236 26.41 52.32 5.67
C PHE A 236 27.38 52.79 6.75
N LYS A 237 28.44 53.53 6.38
CA LYS A 237 29.42 54.07 7.35
C LYS A 237 28.82 55.19 8.21
N ASN A 238 27.94 56.00 7.64
CA ASN A 238 27.28 57.11 8.34
C ASN A 238 26.19 56.66 9.34
N LEU A 239 25.76 55.40 9.30
CA LEU A 239 24.78 54.85 10.26
C LEU A 239 25.47 54.38 11.56
N PHE A 240 26.72 53.90 11.47
CA PHE A 240 27.51 53.48 12.63
C PHE A 240 28.08 54.66 13.43
N GLU A 241 28.44 55.77 12.78
CA GLU A 241 28.96 56.96 13.45
C GLU A 241 27.88 57.79 14.21
N ARG A 242 26.60 57.38 14.16
CA ARG A 242 25.48 58.10 14.81
C ARG A 242 24.96 57.44 16.09
N LEU A 243 25.61 56.41 16.61
CA LEU A 243 25.19 55.73 17.84
C LEU A 243 26.17 55.89 19.03
N GLU A 244 27.21 56.73 18.91
CA GLU A 244 28.19 56.98 19.99
C GLU A 244 27.98 58.27 20.81
N GLU A 245 26.76 58.81 20.86
CA GLU A 245 26.41 59.86 21.84
C GLU A 245 25.04 59.56 22.47
N ASP A 246 25.00 58.69 23.49
CA ASP A 246 24.45 59.01 24.82
C ASP A 246 24.21 57.77 25.71
N GLN A 247 24.76 57.88 26.92
CA GLN A 247 24.34 57.33 28.22
C GLN A 247 24.63 55.87 28.64
N GLU A 248 25.49 55.82 29.67
CA GLU A 248 25.64 54.87 30.78
C GLU A 248 24.42 54.00 31.11
N VAL A 249 24.59 52.67 31.24
CA VAL A 249 24.27 51.85 32.44
C VAL A 249 25.00 50.49 32.36
N ALA A 250 25.46 50.05 33.53
CA ALA A 250 26.25 48.88 33.91
C ALA A 250 25.87 47.48 33.34
N GLY A 251 26.92 46.76 32.91
CA GLY A 251 27.35 45.51 33.54
C GLY A 251 26.87 44.18 32.96
N GLU A 252 27.57 43.64 31.97
CA GLU A 252 27.69 42.19 31.69
C GLU A 252 29.10 41.88 31.14
N GLU A 253 29.67 40.75 31.55
CA GLU A 253 30.98 40.26 31.09
C GLU A 253 30.90 39.88 29.59
N GLU A 254 31.45 40.72 28.71
CA GLU A 254 31.71 40.36 27.32
C GLU A 254 32.77 39.24 27.25
N LEU A 255 32.35 38.06 26.81
CA LEU A 255 33.28 37.06 26.28
C LEU A 255 33.97 37.67 25.06
N SER A 256 35.25 38.01 25.20
CA SER A 256 36.08 38.52 24.10
C SER A 256 36.14 37.48 22.98
N ILE A 257 35.45 37.74 21.88
CA ILE A 257 35.68 37.02 20.62
C ILE A 257 37.07 37.47 20.14
N ALA A 258 38.05 36.59 20.26
CA ALA A 258 39.36 36.83 19.67
C ALA A 258 39.21 36.80 18.14
N VAL A 259 39.34 37.96 17.50
CA VAL A 259 39.44 38.06 16.04
C VAL A 259 40.84 37.57 15.67
N VAL A 260 40.90 36.30 15.26
CA VAL A 260 42.13 35.66 14.80
C VAL A 260 42.40 36.09 13.37
N SER A 261 43.65 36.45 13.06
CA SER A 261 44.06 36.77 11.68
C SER A 261 43.95 35.54 10.77
N ASP A 262 43.69 35.73 9.47
CA ASP A 262 43.58 34.60 8.51
C ASP A 262 44.82 33.68 8.53
N GLU A 263 46.00 34.22 8.84
CA GLU A 263 47.25 33.45 8.97
C GLU A 263 47.35 32.67 10.29
N GLU A 264 46.80 33.19 11.40
CA GLU A 264 46.70 32.43 12.66
C GLU A 264 45.59 31.38 12.60
N PHE A 265 44.48 31.65 11.90
CA PHE A 265 43.42 30.69 11.63
C PHE A 265 43.96 29.54 10.77
N ALA A 266 44.73 29.86 9.72
CA ALA A 266 45.40 28.85 8.90
C ALA A 266 46.39 28.01 9.71
N ARG A 267 47.17 28.60 10.61
CA ARG A 267 48.08 27.86 11.52
C ARG A 267 47.36 26.99 12.52
N LEU A 268 46.27 27.45 13.11
CA LEU A 268 45.41 26.65 13.99
C LEU A 268 44.76 25.49 13.23
N ASN A 269 44.37 25.70 11.98
CA ASN A 269 43.80 24.66 11.13
C ASN A 269 44.88 23.66 10.66
N GLU A 270 46.11 24.12 10.42
CA GLU A 270 47.28 23.29 10.15
C GLU A 270 47.70 22.48 11.40
N GLU A 271 47.59 23.05 12.61
CA GLU A 271 47.77 22.33 13.89
C GLU A 271 46.62 21.34 14.19
N LEU A 272 45.36 21.65 13.83
CA LEU A 272 44.22 20.73 13.97
C LEU A 272 44.29 19.58 12.96
N THR A 273 44.78 19.82 11.76
CA THR A 273 44.97 18.79 10.71
C THR A 273 46.24 17.98 10.92
N THR A 274 47.22 18.53 11.64
CA THR A 274 48.44 17.85 12.10
C THR A 274 48.35 17.51 13.60
N ALA A 275 47.17 17.16 14.09
CA ALA A 275 47.04 16.64 15.45
C ALA A 275 47.90 15.36 15.56
N PRO A 276 48.92 15.30 16.44
CA PRO A 276 49.70 14.09 16.62
C PRO A 276 48.76 12.96 17.02
N GLU A 277 48.97 11.77 16.45
CA GLU A 277 48.21 10.57 16.80
C GLU A 277 48.21 10.41 18.32
N LEU A 278 47.08 10.71 18.97
CA LEU A 278 46.88 10.40 20.38
C LEU A 278 47.20 8.91 20.55
N PRO A 279 48.05 8.52 21.52
CA PRO A 279 48.37 7.12 21.75
C PRO A 279 47.07 6.32 21.94
N PRO A 280 47.04 5.02 21.60
CA PRO A 280 45.88 4.18 21.84
C PRO A 280 45.46 4.33 23.30
N ALA A 281 44.18 4.63 23.52
CA ALA A 281 43.65 4.90 24.85
C ALA A 281 44.03 3.74 25.78
N ASN A 282 44.56 4.04 26.96
CA ASN A 282 44.90 3.02 27.94
C ASN A 282 43.61 2.27 28.31
N PRO A 283 43.52 0.93 28.13
CA PRO A 283 42.33 0.15 28.47
C PRO A 283 41.77 0.45 29.86
N ASP A 284 42.65 0.59 30.86
CA ASP A 284 42.23 0.89 32.23
C ASP A 284 41.58 2.28 32.35
N GLU A 285 42.07 3.28 31.62
CA GLU A 285 41.49 4.63 31.62
C GLU A 285 40.10 4.64 30.96
N VAL A 286 39.92 3.87 29.90
CA VAL A 286 38.61 3.71 29.24
C VAL A 286 37.61 3.06 30.20
N ILE A 287 38.05 2.05 30.95
CA ILE A 287 37.23 1.36 31.95
C ILE A 287 36.89 2.28 33.15
N GLU A 288 37.85 3.05 33.66
CA GLU A 288 37.58 4.02 34.74
C GLU A 288 36.58 5.10 34.31
N ARG A 289 36.70 5.59 33.07
CA ARG A 289 35.73 6.52 32.48
C ARG A 289 34.35 5.87 32.32
N LEU A 290 34.29 4.60 31.95
CA LEU A 290 33.05 3.83 31.87
C LEU A 290 32.35 3.78 33.25
N PHE A 291 33.07 3.43 34.31
CA PHE A 291 32.51 3.40 35.68
C PHE A 291 32.03 4.77 36.12
N THR A 292 32.84 5.81 35.89
CA THR A 292 32.47 7.20 36.20
C THR A 292 31.18 7.60 35.48
N GLU A 293 31.00 7.19 34.23
CA GLU A 293 29.80 7.52 33.45
C GLU A 293 28.57 6.71 33.90
N ILE A 294 28.73 5.44 34.28
CA ILE A 294 27.66 4.63 34.87
C ILE A 294 27.18 5.27 36.18
N ASP A 295 28.11 5.59 37.07
CA ASP A 295 27.80 6.22 38.36
C ASP A 295 27.12 7.57 38.14
N ARG A 296 27.65 8.41 37.25
CA ARG A 296 27.02 9.70 36.91
C ARG A 296 25.61 9.53 36.35
N THR A 297 25.38 8.54 35.48
CA THR A 297 24.11 8.36 34.76
C THR A 297 23.04 7.73 35.64
N PHE A 298 23.43 6.80 36.51
CA PHE A 298 22.52 5.93 37.25
C PHE A 298 22.57 6.09 38.77
N ALA A 299 23.44 6.93 39.35
CA ALA A 299 23.56 7.13 40.81
C ALA A 299 22.20 7.26 41.51
N ALA A 300 21.31 8.13 41.03
CA ALA A 300 20.01 8.35 41.66
C ALA A 300 19.12 7.09 41.68
N ILE A 301 19.23 6.24 40.67
CA ILE A 301 18.50 4.97 40.57
C ILE A 301 19.17 3.93 41.47
N LEU A 302 20.49 3.78 41.36
CA LEU A 302 21.29 2.81 42.12
C LEU A 302 21.19 3.04 43.63
N MET A 303 21.09 4.29 44.08
CA MET A 303 20.89 4.64 45.49
C MET A 303 19.54 4.20 46.05
N ARG A 304 18.50 4.15 45.21
CA ARG A 304 17.14 3.76 45.63
C ARG A 304 16.92 2.27 45.51
N PHE A 305 17.48 1.69 44.45
CA PHE A 305 17.28 0.31 44.10
C PHE A 305 18.59 -0.28 43.54
N PRO A 306 19.15 -1.36 44.12
CA PRO A 306 20.44 -1.93 43.69
C PRO A 306 20.30 -2.76 42.41
N LEU A 307 21.31 -2.80 41.54
CA LEU A 307 21.30 -3.69 40.37
C LEU A 307 21.25 -5.15 40.78
N ASP A 308 20.58 -5.98 39.98
CA ASP A 308 20.64 -7.44 40.15
C ASP A 308 21.77 -8.04 39.31
N ARG A 309 22.11 -7.41 38.18
CA ARG A 309 23.16 -7.85 37.25
C ARG A 309 23.54 -6.79 36.21
N VAL A 310 24.68 -7.01 35.58
CA VAL A 310 25.15 -6.28 34.39
C VAL A 310 25.24 -7.23 33.20
N VAL A 311 24.78 -6.80 32.03
CA VAL A 311 24.94 -7.54 30.79
C VAL A 311 25.68 -6.66 29.79
N VAL A 312 26.66 -7.23 29.11
CA VAL A 312 27.54 -6.49 28.20
C VAL A 312 27.43 -7.09 26.80
N SER A 313 27.40 -6.23 25.78
CA SER A 313 27.45 -6.61 24.36
C SER A 313 28.37 -5.66 23.61
N GLY A 314 28.83 -6.12 22.45
CA GLY A 314 29.60 -5.32 21.51
C GLY A 314 31.07 -5.71 21.44
N SER A 315 31.69 -5.41 20.30
CA SER A 315 33.03 -5.85 19.95
C SER A 315 34.08 -5.30 20.92
N ALA A 316 34.04 -4.00 21.18
CA ALA A 316 34.99 -3.31 22.04
C ALA A 316 34.91 -3.77 23.50
N ALA A 317 33.71 -4.09 23.99
CA ALA A 317 33.52 -4.67 25.31
C ALA A 317 34.22 -6.04 25.46
N ALA A 318 34.09 -6.89 24.45
CA ALA A 318 34.69 -8.23 24.45
C ALA A 318 36.24 -8.14 24.43
N GLU A 319 36.80 -7.22 23.64
CA GLU A 319 38.24 -7.00 23.53
C GLU A 319 38.85 -6.45 24.84
N LEU A 320 38.15 -5.55 25.51
CA LEU A 320 38.61 -4.93 26.76
C LEU A 320 38.41 -5.80 28.00
N GLY A 321 37.67 -6.91 27.90
CA GLY A 321 37.44 -7.83 29.02
C GLY A 321 36.69 -7.18 30.19
N ILE A 322 35.75 -6.28 29.92
CA ILE A 322 35.14 -5.43 30.97
C ILE A 322 34.20 -6.17 31.92
N VAL A 323 33.80 -7.41 31.58
CA VAL A 323 32.82 -8.20 32.35
C VAL A 323 33.31 -8.44 33.78
N ASP A 324 34.54 -8.96 33.94
CA ASP A 324 35.07 -9.27 35.27
C ASP A 324 35.21 -8.01 36.13
N ARG A 325 35.70 -6.91 35.52
CA ARG A 325 35.86 -5.61 36.17
C ARG A 325 34.53 -5.01 36.61
N LEU A 326 33.47 -5.12 35.80
CA LEU A 326 32.12 -4.69 36.16
C LEU A 326 31.53 -5.53 37.29
N SER A 327 31.84 -6.83 37.32
CA SER A 327 31.35 -7.71 38.38
C SER A 327 32.00 -7.39 39.73
N GLU A 328 33.30 -7.08 39.73
CA GLU A 328 34.04 -6.67 40.92
C GLU A 328 33.60 -5.30 41.43
N GLU A 329 33.49 -4.30 40.55
CA GLU A 329 33.18 -2.91 40.95
C GLU A 329 31.77 -2.77 41.53
N TYR A 330 30.77 -3.40 40.91
CA TYR A 330 29.36 -3.26 41.31
C TYR A 330 28.87 -4.38 42.24
N GLU A 331 29.73 -5.34 42.60
CA GLU A 331 29.41 -6.51 43.43
C GLU A 331 28.16 -7.29 42.96
N VAL A 332 27.93 -7.33 41.65
CA VAL A 332 26.81 -8.04 41.02
C VAL A 332 27.30 -8.95 39.89
N PRO A 333 26.54 -10.00 39.51
CA PRO A 333 26.90 -10.82 38.35
C PRO A 333 26.96 -9.97 37.08
N ALA A 334 28.10 -9.96 36.41
CA ALA A 334 28.24 -9.42 35.05
C ALA A 334 28.38 -10.57 34.04
N LEU A 335 27.81 -10.41 32.84
CA LEU A 335 27.91 -11.42 31.78
C LEU A 335 27.94 -10.81 30.38
N GLN A 336 28.68 -11.42 29.46
CA GLN A 336 28.58 -11.11 28.04
C GLN A 336 27.26 -11.68 27.47
N LEU A 337 26.55 -10.89 26.68
CA LEU A 337 25.39 -11.32 25.92
C LEU A 337 25.85 -12.22 24.76
N ARG A 338 25.62 -13.52 24.90
CA ARG A 338 25.88 -14.51 23.86
C ARG A 338 24.56 -14.95 23.22
N VAL A 339 24.18 -14.30 22.12
CA VAL A 339 22.89 -14.53 21.42
C VAL A 339 22.75 -15.94 20.86
N CYS A 340 23.84 -16.54 20.37
CA CYS A 340 23.86 -17.90 19.82
C CYS A 340 23.78 -19.00 20.89
N ASP A 341 24.01 -18.65 22.16
CA ASP A 341 23.89 -19.61 23.26
C ASP A 341 22.42 -19.76 23.70
N GLY A 342 21.61 -18.71 23.46
CA GLY A 342 20.19 -18.65 23.83
C GLY A 342 19.22 -18.93 22.69
N ILE A 343 19.65 -18.75 21.45
CA ILE A 343 18.85 -18.93 20.23
C ILE A 343 19.47 -20.05 19.41
N GLU A 344 18.66 -20.94 18.84
CA GLU A 344 19.17 -22.03 18.00
C GLU A 344 19.94 -21.46 16.80
N THR A 345 21.06 -22.09 16.42
CA THR A 345 21.91 -21.59 15.33
C THR A 345 22.22 -22.66 14.29
N LYS A 346 22.17 -22.29 13.01
CA LYS A 346 22.60 -23.10 11.86
C LYS A 346 23.89 -22.57 11.21
N ILE A 347 24.54 -21.58 11.81
CA ILE A 347 25.77 -20.96 11.30
C ILE A 347 27.02 -21.77 11.67
N ALA A 348 28.11 -21.53 10.94
CA ALA A 348 29.40 -22.15 11.21
C ALA A 348 30.01 -21.67 12.54
N ILE A 349 30.83 -22.50 13.19
CA ILE A 349 31.37 -22.25 14.54
C ILE A 349 32.17 -20.94 14.60
N ASP A 350 32.95 -20.63 13.57
CA ASP A 350 33.70 -19.37 13.48
C ASP A 350 32.80 -18.14 13.46
N LYS A 351 31.61 -18.24 12.86
CA LYS A 351 30.59 -17.18 12.87
C LYS A 351 29.83 -17.10 14.18
N VAL A 352 29.68 -18.21 14.91
CA VAL A 352 29.02 -18.22 16.23
C VAL A 352 29.76 -17.32 17.21
N ASP A 353 31.08 -17.45 17.30
CA ASP A 353 31.87 -16.65 18.24
C ASP A 353 31.81 -15.16 17.88
N ARG A 354 31.89 -14.81 16.60
CA ARG A 354 31.72 -13.41 16.15
C ARG A 354 30.33 -12.87 16.46
N CYS A 355 29.29 -13.63 16.14
CA CYS A 355 27.90 -13.23 16.41
C CYS A 355 27.64 -13.03 17.91
N ASN A 356 28.27 -13.83 18.77
CA ASN A 356 28.24 -13.65 20.22
C ASN A 356 29.02 -12.43 20.74
N CYS A 357 29.93 -11.87 19.95
CA CYS A 357 30.68 -10.67 20.32
C CYS A 357 29.98 -9.39 19.83
N SER A 358 29.71 -9.28 18.52
CA SER A 358 29.22 -8.06 17.85
C SER A 358 27.83 -8.21 17.23
N GLY A 359 27.21 -9.39 17.25
CA GLY A 359 25.92 -9.63 16.61
C GLY A 359 24.69 -9.21 17.41
N GLY A 360 24.86 -8.66 18.62
CA GLY A 360 23.76 -8.36 19.56
C GLY A 360 22.67 -7.46 18.96
N VAL A 361 23.04 -6.36 18.30
CA VAL A 361 22.06 -5.43 17.72
C VAL A 361 21.48 -6.01 16.42
N ALA A 362 22.31 -6.48 15.48
CA ALA A 362 21.85 -7.08 14.23
C ALA A 362 20.86 -8.24 14.43
N VAL A 363 21.11 -9.13 15.40
CA VAL A 363 20.16 -10.22 15.75
C VAL A 363 18.86 -9.64 16.32
N GLY A 364 18.95 -8.57 17.12
CA GLY A 364 17.80 -7.90 17.70
C GLY A 364 16.87 -7.31 16.65
N LEU A 365 17.45 -6.67 15.63
CA LEU A 365 16.74 -6.15 14.46
C LEU A 365 16.07 -7.28 13.66
N ALA A 366 16.76 -8.42 13.48
CA ALA A 366 16.18 -9.57 12.79
C ALA A 366 15.02 -10.21 13.58
N LEU A 367 15.11 -10.21 14.91
CA LEU A 367 14.02 -10.64 15.80
C LEU A 367 12.84 -9.65 15.78
N GLN A 368 13.12 -8.35 15.66
CA GLN A 368 12.12 -7.30 15.50
C GLN A 368 11.29 -7.53 14.22
N SER A 369 11.93 -7.81 13.08
CA SER A 369 11.22 -8.10 11.83
C SER A 369 10.42 -9.41 11.91
N ALA A 370 10.85 -10.36 12.74
CA ALA A 370 10.10 -11.57 13.06
C ALA A 370 8.91 -11.34 14.03
N GLY A 371 8.70 -10.12 14.51
CA GLY A 371 7.63 -9.77 15.46
C GLY A 371 7.93 -10.17 16.91
N GLN A 372 9.20 -10.41 17.26
CA GLN A 372 9.65 -10.79 18.61
C GLN A 372 10.27 -9.62 19.38
N GLY A 373 10.01 -8.40 18.93
CA GLY A 373 10.49 -7.16 19.51
C GLY A 373 10.16 -6.97 20.99
N ALA A 374 11.14 -6.46 21.76
CA ALA A 374 10.89 -5.96 23.11
C ALA A 374 10.04 -4.67 23.11
N THR A 375 10.07 -3.92 22.01
CA THR A 375 9.30 -2.69 21.82
C THR A 375 8.67 -2.62 20.44
N THR A 376 7.73 -1.69 20.25
CA THR A 376 7.15 -1.37 18.93
C THR A 376 7.78 -0.11 18.33
N PHE A 377 9.02 0.20 18.70
CA PHE A 377 9.69 1.45 18.34
C PHE A 377 9.96 1.52 16.84
N ASP A 378 9.43 2.53 16.15
CA ASP A 378 9.60 2.67 14.69
C ASP A 378 9.77 4.14 14.29
N LEU A 379 10.88 4.44 13.63
CA LEU A 379 11.23 5.75 13.08
C LEU A 379 10.73 5.93 11.64
N ARG A 380 10.18 4.90 10.97
CA ARG A 380 9.53 5.05 9.65
C ARG A 380 8.14 5.69 9.77
N LYS A 381 8.13 6.97 10.13
CA LYS A 381 6.94 7.82 10.26
C LYS A 381 6.89 8.89 9.17
N ASP A 382 5.77 9.59 9.10
CA ASP A 382 5.53 10.70 8.17
C ASP A 382 5.85 10.32 6.71
N GLU A 383 6.76 11.03 6.07
CA GLU A 383 7.19 10.80 4.67
C GLU A 383 8.02 9.54 4.48
N PHE A 384 8.61 8.99 5.55
CA PHE A 384 9.41 7.77 5.51
C PHE A 384 8.60 6.51 5.75
N ARG A 385 7.28 6.61 5.92
CA ARG A 385 6.40 5.47 6.21
C ARG A 385 6.56 4.38 5.15
N TYR A 386 6.81 3.15 5.61
CA TYR A 386 6.93 2.02 4.71
C TYR A 386 5.58 1.66 4.06
N GLU A 387 5.51 1.78 2.74
CA GLU A 387 4.36 1.33 1.95
C GLU A 387 4.68 -0.01 1.31
N ARG A 388 4.11 -1.10 1.87
CA ARG A 388 4.18 -2.43 1.24
C ARG A 388 3.78 -2.30 -0.23
N ARG A 389 4.59 -2.84 -1.16
CA ARG A 389 4.34 -2.76 -2.61
C ARG A 389 2.90 -3.15 -3.02
N PHE A 390 2.25 -4.04 -2.26
CA PHE A 390 0.86 -4.44 -2.46
C PHE A 390 -0.19 -3.39 -2.03
N ALA A 391 0.12 -2.56 -1.03
CA ALA A 391 -0.78 -1.50 -0.56
C ALA A 391 -1.03 -0.44 -1.64
N LYS A 392 -0.04 -0.14 -2.49
CA LYS A 392 -0.20 0.75 -3.66
C LYS A 392 -1.16 0.20 -4.72
N LEU A 393 -1.32 -1.12 -4.81
CA LEU A 393 -2.21 -1.78 -5.78
C LEU A 393 -3.63 -1.95 -5.26
N LEU A 394 -3.83 -1.91 -3.94
CA LEU A 394 -5.13 -2.14 -3.31
C LEU A 394 -6.21 -1.16 -3.78
N PRO A 395 -5.97 0.17 -3.89
CA PRO A 395 -6.97 1.10 -4.43
C PRO A 395 -7.30 0.80 -5.89
N GLY A 396 -6.31 0.44 -6.70
CA GLY A 396 -6.50 0.09 -8.11
C GLY A 396 -7.32 -1.19 -8.29
N MET A 397 -7.08 -2.22 -7.48
CA MET A 397 -7.86 -3.45 -7.49
C MET A 397 -9.29 -3.25 -6.99
N LEU A 398 -9.50 -2.41 -5.97
CA LEU A 398 -10.83 -2.05 -5.48
C LEU A 398 -11.62 -1.28 -6.55
N LEU A 399 -10.99 -0.33 -7.24
CA LEU A 399 -11.60 0.40 -8.35
C LEU A 399 -11.97 -0.55 -9.50
N LEU A 400 -11.06 -1.44 -9.89
CA LEU A 400 -11.31 -2.45 -10.91
C LEU A 400 -12.48 -3.38 -10.52
N GLY A 401 -12.53 -3.82 -9.26
CA GLY A 401 -13.63 -4.60 -8.72
C GLY A 401 -14.97 -3.86 -8.76
N LEU A 402 -14.98 -2.56 -8.44
CA LEU A 402 -16.17 -1.72 -8.52
C LEU A 402 -16.65 -1.55 -9.96
N VAL A 403 -15.74 -1.30 -10.91
CA VAL A 403 -16.06 -1.21 -12.35
C VAL A 403 -16.67 -2.51 -12.85
N LEU A 404 -16.09 -3.67 -12.52
CA LEU A 404 -16.63 -4.97 -12.90
C LEU A 404 -18.01 -5.23 -12.28
N CYS A 405 -18.23 -4.82 -11.03
CA CYS A 405 -19.53 -4.89 -10.37
C CYS A 405 -20.59 -4.04 -11.09
N CYS A 406 -20.26 -2.79 -11.45
CA CYS A 406 -21.15 -1.91 -12.20
C CYS A 406 -21.51 -2.47 -13.58
N ILE A 407 -20.52 -3.05 -14.29
CA ILE A 407 -20.76 -3.72 -15.59
C ILE A 407 -21.70 -4.91 -15.41
N SER A 408 -21.49 -5.73 -14.37
CA SER A 408 -22.35 -6.88 -14.05
C SER A 408 -23.78 -6.45 -13.74
N VAL A 409 -23.97 -5.42 -12.92
CA VAL A 409 -25.28 -4.85 -12.58
C VAL A 409 -25.97 -4.27 -13.82
N SER A 410 -25.24 -3.52 -14.65
CA SER A 410 -25.77 -2.98 -15.91
C SER A 410 -26.22 -4.09 -16.87
N TRP A 411 -25.42 -5.16 -16.99
CA TRP A 411 -25.77 -6.33 -17.79
C TRP A 411 -27.01 -7.05 -17.23
N LEU A 412 -27.12 -7.20 -15.90
CA LEU A 412 -28.28 -7.80 -15.25
C LEU A 412 -29.55 -6.97 -15.48
N ILE A 413 -29.45 -5.64 -15.36
CA ILE A 413 -30.57 -4.72 -15.63
C ILE A 413 -30.99 -4.82 -17.10
N SER A 414 -30.04 -4.80 -18.03
CA SER A 414 -30.32 -4.93 -19.46
C SER A 414 -31.05 -6.23 -19.79
N ASN A 415 -30.53 -7.36 -19.29
CA ASN A 415 -31.14 -8.68 -19.49
C ASN A 415 -32.54 -8.78 -18.83
N HIS A 416 -32.71 -8.18 -17.65
CA HIS A 416 -34.02 -8.13 -17.00
C HIS A 416 -35.02 -7.30 -17.81
N ARG A 417 -34.61 -6.12 -18.28
CA ARG A 417 -35.45 -5.25 -19.12
C ARG A 417 -35.86 -5.96 -20.40
N GLU A 418 -34.91 -6.59 -21.09
CA GLU A 418 -35.19 -7.35 -22.31
C GLU A 418 -36.19 -8.49 -22.07
N LYS A 419 -36.05 -9.23 -20.97
CA LYS A 419 -37.00 -10.28 -20.58
C LYS A 419 -38.41 -9.73 -20.33
N GLN A 420 -38.52 -8.57 -19.69
CA GLN A 420 -39.82 -7.92 -19.45
C GLN A 420 -40.47 -7.46 -20.75
N TYR A 421 -39.71 -6.82 -21.66
CA TYR A 421 -40.22 -6.41 -22.96
C TYR A 421 -40.73 -7.60 -23.77
N ARG A 422 -39.93 -8.68 -23.88
CA ARG A 422 -40.35 -9.90 -24.59
C ARG A 422 -41.60 -10.56 -23.99
N ARG A 423 -41.78 -10.47 -22.66
CA ARG A 423 -42.98 -10.99 -21.99
C ARG A 423 -44.23 -10.17 -22.32
N GLN A 424 -44.13 -8.84 -22.33
CA GLN A 424 -45.23 -7.96 -22.70
C GLN A 424 -45.64 -8.16 -24.16
N GLU A 425 -44.67 -8.31 -25.07
CA GLU A 425 -44.93 -8.61 -26.48
C GLU A 425 -45.63 -9.96 -26.64
N TYR A 426 -45.13 -11.00 -25.95
CA TYR A 426 -45.76 -12.32 -25.95
C TYR A 426 -47.21 -12.27 -25.47
N GLU A 427 -47.49 -11.54 -24.39
CA GLU A 427 -48.85 -11.37 -23.86
C GLU A 427 -49.75 -10.59 -24.84
N THR A 428 -49.23 -9.56 -25.50
CA THR A 428 -49.96 -8.78 -26.52
C THR A 428 -50.33 -9.63 -27.73
N VAL A 429 -49.37 -10.38 -28.29
CA VAL A 429 -49.62 -11.30 -29.41
C VAL A 429 -50.64 -12.37 -29.01
N ARG A 430 -50.53 -12.89 -27.78
CA ARG A 430 -51.47 -13.89 -27.25
C ARG A 430 -52.90 -13.33 -27.11
N ASN A 431 -53.03 -12.09 -26.69
CA ASN A 431 -54.33 -11.40 -26.61
C ASN A 431 -54.92 -11.16 -28.00
N ASN A 432 -54.12 -10.65 -28.94
CA ASN A 432 -54.55 -10.44 -30.33
C ASN A 432 -55.00 -11.76 -30.99
N MET A 433 -54.25 -12.85 -30.80
CA MET A 433 -54.64 -14.18 -31.29
C MET A 433 -55.95 -14.66 -30.67
N SER A 434 -56.18 -14.38 -29.38
CA SER A 434 -57.45 -14.68 -28.72
C SER A 434 -58.60 -13.90 -29.31
N GLU A 435 -58.44 -12.59 -29.50
CA GLU A 435 -59.47 -11.72 -30.07
C GLU A 435 -59.84 -12.14 -31.49
N VAL A 436 -58.84 -12.42 -32.34
CA VAL A 436 -59.07 -12.92 -33.70
C VAL A 436 -59.79 -14.27 -33.68
N TYR A 437 -59.40 -15.18 -32.78
CA TYR A 437 -60.08 -16.47 -32.62
C TYR A 437 -61.55 -16.30 -32.18
N MET A 438 -61.79 -15.47 -31.17
CA MET A 438 -63.11 -15.19 -30.62
C MET A 438 -64.02 -14.49 -31.62
N ALA A 439 -63.52 -13.46 -32.32
CA ALA A 439 -64.24 -12.76 -33.37
C ALA A 439 -64.62 -13.68 -34.53
N ARG A 440 -63.85 -14.76 -34.75
CA ARG A 440 -64.06 -15.68 -35.86
C ARG A 440 -64.96 -16.88 -35.54
N PHE A 441 -64.87 -17.41 -34.32
CA PHE A 441 -65.56 -18.63 -33.91
C PHE A 441 -66.63 -18.43 -32.82
N GLU A 442 -66.76 -17.20 -32.30
CA GLU A 442 -67.76 -16.77 -31.29
C GLU A 442 -67.77 -17.64 -30.02
N LYS A 443 -66.70 -18.39 -29.76
CA LYS A 443 -66.55 -19.28 -28.61
C LYS A 443 -65.11 -19.33 -28.13
N ALA A 444 -64.95 -19.48 -26.82
CA ALA A 444 -63.65 -19.64 -26.19
C ALA A 444 -62.97 -20.96 -26.61
N PRO A 445 -61.63 -20.97 -26.78
CA PRO A 445 -60.87 -22.19 -26.95
C PRO A 445 -60.96 -23.07 -25.69
N ARG A 446 -60.88 -24.40 -25.86
CA ARG A 446 -61.11 -25.38 -24.77
C ARG A 446 -60.03 -25.42 -23.68
N SER A 447 -58.83 -24.90 -23.95
CA SER A 447 -57.68 -24.94 -23.03
C SER A 447 -57.40 -23.56 -22.42
N GLN A 448 -56.92 -23.53 -21.18
CA GLN A 448 -56.53 -22.31 -20.45
C GLN A 448 -55.31 -21.60 -21.07
N ASN A 449 -54.42 -22.36 -21.74
CA ASN A 449 -53.32 -21.84 -22.57
C ASN A 449 -53.38 -22.49 -23.96
N PRO A 450 -54.26 -22.01 -24.84
CA PRO A 450 -54.50 -22.64 -26.12
C PRO A 450 -53.42 -22.26 -27.13
N ASN A 451 -52.92 -23.24 -27.89
CA ASN A 451 -52.27 -22.94 -29.15
C ASN A 451 -53.39 -22.55 -30.14
N TYR A 452 -53.52 -21.25 -30.41
CA TYR A 452 -54.64 -20.70 -31.19
C TYR A 452 -54.71 -21.28 -32.62
N LEU A 453 -53.57 -21.57 -33.25
CA LEU A 453 -53.52 -22.18 -34.59
C LEU A 453 -54.06 -23.60 -34.59
N ARG A 454 -53.60 -24.45 -33.65
CA ARG A 454 -54.12 -25.83 -33.52
C ARG A 454 -55.59 -25.84 -33.13
N SER A 455 -56.00 -24.91 -32.26
CA SER A 455 -57.39 -24.77 -31.83
C SER A 455 -58.30 -24.31 -32.98
N ALA A 456 -57.81 -23.43 -33.85
CA ALA A 456 -58.50 -23.01 -35.06
C ALA A 456 -58.60 -24.16 -36.07
N GLN A 457 -57.52 -24.90 -36.29
CA GLN A 457 -57.51 -26.05 -37.21
C GLN A 457 -58.47 -27.15 -36.76
N ALA A 458 -58.46 -27.50 -35.47
CA ALA A 458 -59.39 -28.47 -34.90
C ALA A 458 -60.85 -28.00 -35.09
N ARG A 459 -61.13 -26.72 -34.85
CA ARG A 459 -62.48 -26.17 -34.99
C ARG A 459 -62.94 -26.13 -36.45
N ILE A 460 -62.05 -25.78 -37.38
CA ILE A 460 -62.30 -25.84 -38.82
C ILE A 460 -62.62 -27.28 -39.25
N ASN A 461 -61.89 -28.26 -38.74
CA ASN A 461 -62.15 -29.68 -39.02
C ASN A 461 -63.49 -30.15 -38.42
N GLU A 462 -63.83 -29.74 -37.20
CA GLU A 462 -65.16 -29.99 -36.61
C GLU A 462 -66.28 -29.37 -37.47
N LEU A 463 -66.08 -28.14 -37.97
CA LEU A 463 -67.03 -27.47 -38.87
C LEU A 463 -67.14 -28.13 -40.26
N LYS A 464 -66.07 -28.77 -40.73
CA LYS A 464 -66.03 -29.58 -41.96
C LYS A 464 -66.71 -30.95 -41.80
N GLY A 465 -66.69 -31.53 -40.59
CA GLY A 465 -67.33 -32.81 -40.27
C GLY A 465 -68.83 -32.75 -39.97
N GLY A 466 -69.41 -31.55 -39.81
CA GLY A 466 -70.83 -31.36 -39.56
C GLY A 466 -71.69 -31.41 -40.83
N SER A 467 -72.62 -32.37 -40.90
CA SER A 467 -73.56 -32.52 -42.02
C SER A 467 -74.63 -31.42 -42.00
N ALA A 468 -74.42 -30.32 -42.73
CA ALA A 468 -75.46 -29.42 -43.25
C ALA A 468 -74.86 -28.39 -44.22
N GLY A 469 -75.49 -28.21 -45.39
CA GLY A 469 -75.01 -27.40 -46.52
C GLY A 469 -74.70 -25.91 -46.28
N ARG A 470 -74.97 -25.36 -45.09
CA ARG A 470 -74.58 -23.99 -44.70
C ARG A 470 -73.11 -23.86 -44.26
N SER A 471 -72.48 -24.95 -43.82
CA SER A 471 -71.09 -24.93 -43.31
C SER A 471 -70.05 -24.96 -44.43
N ARG A 472 -70.32 -25.70 -45.53
CA ARG A 472 -69.41 -25.79 -46.70
C ARG A 472 -69.18 -24.44 -47.39
N THR A 473 -70.20 -23.59 -47.47
CA THR A 473 -70.12 -22.24 -48.05
C THR A 473 -69.31 -21.28 -47.19
N LYS A 474 -69.39 -21.39 -45.87
CA LYS A 474 -68.52 -20.62 -44.95
C LYS A 474 -67.06 -21.07 -45.03
N VAL A 475 -66.80 -22.38 -45.11
CA VAL A 475 -65.44 -22.95 -45.19
C VAL A 475 -64.69 -22.53 -46.47
N GLN A 476 -65.35 -22.43 -47.62
CA GLN A 476 -64.74 -21.95 -48.86
C GLN A 476 -64.39 -20.44 -48.83
N GLN A 477 -65.13 -19.65 -48.05
CA GLN A 477 -64.87 -18.20 -47.92
C GLN A 477 -63.69 -17.89 -46.98
N TYR A 478 -63.27 -18.85 -46.16
CA TYR A 478 -62.33 -18.64 -45.05
C TYR A 478 -60.94 -19.25 -45.26
N LEU A 479 -60.79 -20.16 -46.24
CA LEU A 479 -59.51 -20.80 -46.57
C LEU A 479 -58.44 -19.81 -47.08
N PRO A 480 -58.76 -18.84 -47.96
CA PRO A 480 -57.76 -17.90 -48.47
C PRO A 480 -57.16 -17.01 -47.38
N GLY A 481 -57.98 -16.45 -46.47
CA GLY A 481 -57.49 -15.50 -45.44
C GLY A 481 -56.46 -16.09 -44.46
N LEU A 482 -56.55 -17.38 -44.14
CA LEU A 482 -55.63 -18.06 -43.23
C LEU A 482 -54.31 -18.44 -43.90
N GLU A 483 -54.36 -18.89 -45.16
CA GLU A 483 -53.14 -19.15 -45.95
C GLU A 483 -52.37 -17.85 -46.23
N LEU A 484 -53.07 -16.73 -46.45
CA LEU A 484 -52.46 -15.40 -46.64
C LEU A 484 -51.74 -14.90 -45.37
N LEU A 485 -52.31 -15.15 -44.18
CA LEU A 485 -51.71 -14.82 -42.88
C LEU A 485 -50.47 -15.67 -42.58
N ASP A 486 -50.53 -16.97 -42.88
CA ASP A 486 -49.39 -17.88 -42.72
C ASP A 486 -48.21 -17.49 -43.62
N ASP A 487 -48.48 -17.14 -44.89
CA ASP A 487 -47.45 -16.77 -45.87
C ASP A 487 -46.70 -15.49 -45.47
N VAL A 488 -47.43 -14.45 -45.04
CA VAL A 488 -46.80 -13.19 -44.59
C VAL A 488 -46.05 -13.37 -43.27
N SER A 489 -46.61 -14.14 -42.33
CA SER A 489 -45.94 -14.40 -41.05
C SER A 489 -44.62 -15.16 -41.23
N LYS A 490 -44.58 -16.16 -42.13
CA LYS A 490 -43.35 -16.89 -42.48
C LYS A 490 -42.35 -16.01 -43.19
N GLY A 491 -42.82 -15.13 -44.08
CA GLY A 491 -41.96 -14.16 -44.78
C GLY A 491 -41.22 -13.24 -43.83
N VAL A 492 -41.94 -12.59 -42.91
CA VAL A 492 -41.33 -11.68 -41.92
C VAL A 492 -40.40 -12.43 -40.97
N ALA A 493 -40.79 -13.62 -40.50
CA ALA A 493 -39.96 -14.43 -39.59
C ALA A 493 -38.68 -14.99 -40.24
N SER A 494 -38.62 -15.05 -41.58
CA SER A 494 -37.46 -15.56 -42.33
C SER A 494 -36.36 -14.52 -42.58
N ALA A 495 -36.60 -13.25 -42.25
CA ALA A 495 -35.60 -12.18 -42.39
C ALA A 495 -34.44 -12.40 -41.40
N ILE A 496 -33.18 -12.24 -41.85
CA ILE A 496 -31.98 -12.44 -41.02
C ILE A 496 -31.34 -11.07 -40.66
N PRO A 497 -30.97 -10.85 -39.38
CA PRO A 497 -31.33 -11.66 -38.21
C PRO A 497 -32.83 -11.53 -37.89
N LYS A 498 -33.42 -12.57 -37.29
CA LYS A 498 -34.87 -12.77 -37.10
C LYS A 498 -35.58 -11.47 -36.70
N VAL A 499 -36.31 -10.90 -37.65
CA VAL A 499 -37.17 -9.73 -37.39
C VAL A 499 -38.45 -10.25 -36.76
N TYR A 500 -38.62 -10.00 -35.46
CA TYR A 500 -39.88 -10.24 -34.77
C TYR A 500 -40.70 -8.95 -34.79
N PRO A 501 -41.84 -8.91 -35.50
CA PRO A 501 -42.66 -7.72 -35.53
C PRO A 501 -43.30 -7.51 -34.15
N GLU A 502 -43.02 -6.38 -33.49
CA GLU A 502 -43.52 -6.07 -32.14
C GLU A 502 -45.06 -5.89 -32.10
N TRP A 503 -45.62 -5.45 -33.23
CA TRP A 503 -47.06 -5.33 -33.46
C TRP A 503 -47.33 -5.64 -34.93
N PHE A 504 -48.48 -6.25 -35.23
CA PHE A 504 -48.83 -6.67 -36.59
C PHE A 504 -50.32 -6.46 -36.82
N LYS A 505 -50.67 -5.48 -37.64
CA LYS A 505 -52.06 -5.20 -38.04
C LYS A 505 -52.23 -5.58 -39.51
N PHE A 506 -53.20 -6.44 -39.77
CA PHE A 506 -53.54 -6.89 -41.12
C PHE A 506 -54.95 -6.44 -41.47
N ASP A 507 -55.08 -5.63 -42.52
CA ASP A 507 -56.39 -5.22 -43.03
C ASP A 507 -56.70 -5.90 -44.36
N PHE A 508 -57.64 -6.84 -44.34
CA PHE A 508 -58.10 -7.60 -45.51
C PHE A 508 -59.17 -6.83 -46.29
N ASN A 509 -58.76 -5.78 -47.00
CA ASN A 509 -59.66 -5.01 -47.86
C ASN A 509 -59.70 -5.51 -49.32
N ALA A 510 -58.76 -6.37 -49.74
CA ALA A 510 -58.64 -6.75 -51.14
C ALA A 510 -59.79 -7.61 -51.70
N LEU A 511 -60.54 -8.32 -50.84
CA LEU A 511 -61.70 -9.11 -51.28
C LEU A 511 -63.00 -8.28 -51.36
N LYS A 512 -63.00 -7.03 -50.87
CA LYS A 512 -64.20 -6.18 -50.78
C LYS A 512 -64.14 -4.90 -51.63
N LYS A 513 -62.94 -4.39 -51.95
CA LYS A 513 -62.76 -3.19 -52.80
C LYS A 513 -62.36 -3.57 -54.23
N LYS A 514 -62.83 -2.82 -55.23
CA LYS A 514 -62.48 -3.00 -56.66
C LYS A 514 -60.96 -2.93 -56.94
N ASP A 515 -60.17 -2.36 -56.02
CA ASP A 515 -58.74 -2.11 -56.21
C ASP A 515 -57.82 -3.26 -55.74
N GLY A 516 -58.33 -4.29 -55.06
CA GLY A 516 -57.55 -5.50 -54.74
C GLY A 516 -56.37 -5.33 -53.77
N LYS A 517 -56.32 -4.23 -53.00
CA LYS A 517 -55.23 -3.92 -52.04
C LYS A 517 -55.56 -4.35 -50.60
N SER A 518 -54.58 -4.96 -49.92
CA SER A 518 -54.58 -5.24 -48.48
C SER A 518 -53.37 -4.58 -47.83
N THR A 519 -53.52 -4.00 -46.65
CA THR A 519 -52.43 -3.27 -45.99
C THR A 519 -51.93 -4.05 -44.78
N VAL A 520 -50.61 -4.08 -44.63
CA VAL A 520 -49.90 -4.76 -43.54
C VAL A 520 -49.08 -3.73 -42.79
N GLU A 521 -49.32 -3.61 -41.49
CA GLU A 521 -48.53 -2.73 -40.64
C GLU A 521 -47.77 -3.56 -39.61
N PHE A 522 -46.46 -3.36 -39.51
CA PHE A 522 -45.64 -3.98 -38.47
C PHE A 522 -44.51 -3.08 -37.96
N PHE A 523 -44.03 -3.33 -36.74
CA PHE A 523 -42.94 -2.53 -36.14
C PHE A 523 -41.62 -3.29 -36.16
N VAL A 524 -40.54 -2.57 -36.46
CA VAL A 524 -39.17 -3.10 -36.49
C VAL A 524 -38.19 -2.18 -35.75
N PRO A 525 -37.09 -2.73 -35.19
CA PRO A 525 -36.17 -1.99 -34.34
C PRO A 525 -35.35 -0.92 -35.07
N ASP A 526 -35.02 -1.12 -36.35
CA ASP A 526 -34.25 -0.17 -37.16
C ASP A 526 -34.66 -0.18 -38.64
N ALA A 527 -34.14 0.76 -39.43
CA ALA A 527 -34.48 0.86 -40.87
C ALA A 527 -33.95 -0.33 -41.67
N THR A 528 -32.80 -0.87 -41.27
CA THR A 528 -32.16 -1.97 -41.98
C THR A 528 -32.95 -3.26 -41.79
N ALA A 529 -33.57 -3.46 -40.63
CA ALA A 529 -34.53 -4.52 -40.34
C ALA A 529 -35.82 -4.35 -41.14
N ALA A 530 -36.28 -3.10 -41.36
CA ALA A 530 -37.43 -2.81 -42.21
C ALA A 530 -37.21 -3.29 -43.65
N GLU A 531 -36.11 -2.85 -44.26
CA GLU A 531 -35.76 -3.19 -45.65
C GLU A 531 -35.59 -4.70 -45.85
N ARG A 532 -34.95 -5.37 -44.87
CA ARG A 532 -34.79 -6.83 -44.90
C ARG A 532 -36.12 -7.57 -44.77
N ALA A 533 -37.02 -7.12 -43.90
CA ALA A 533 -38.34 -7.71 -43.73
C ALA A 533 -39.19 -7.58 -45.00
N VAL A 534 -39.15 -6.40 -45.65
CA VAL A 534 -39.82 -6.17 -46.94
C VAL A 534 -39.23 -7.07 -48.02
N SER A 535 -37.90 -7.14 -48.14
CA SER A 535 -37.22 -7.99 -49.12
C SER A 535 -37.51 -9.49 -48.91
N ALA A 536 -37.61 -9.93 -47.66
CA ALA A 536 -37.98 -11.31 -47.33
C ALA A 536 -39.44 -11.60 -47.66
N LEU A 537 -40.33 -10.63 -47.44
CA LEU A 537 -41.74 -10.72 -47.78
C LEU A 537 -41.97 -10.82 -49.29
N GLU A 538 -41.25 -10.03 -50.08
CA GLU A 538 -41.29 -10.12 -51.54
C GLU A 538 -40.86 -11.50 -52.05
N ARG A 539 -39.80 -12.08 -51.47
CA ARG A 539 -39.28 -13.40 -51.86
C ARG A 539 -40.17 -14.56 -51.46
N SER A 540 -40.88 -14.46 -50.34
CA SER A 540 -41.69 -15.55 -49.79
C SER A 540 -43.15 -15.52 -50.23
N SER A 541 -43.67 -14.36 -50.65
CA SER A 541 -45.09 -14.18 -50.97
C SER A 541 -45.54 -14.93 -52.23
N LYS A 542 -46.37 -15.96 -52.03
CA LYS A 542 -47.01 -16.74 -53.11
C LYS A 542 -48.23 -16.01 -53.69
N PHE A 543 -48.91 -15.21 -52.88
CA PHE A 543 -50.23 -14.66 -53.20
C PHE A 543 -50.25 -13.15 -53.51
N PHE A 544 -49.18 -12.43 -53.17
CA PHE A 544 -49.14 -10.97 -53.26
C PHE A 544 -47.91 -10.42 -53.99
N SER A 545 -48.01 -9.18 -54.47
CA SER A 545 -46.90 -8.30 -54.84
C SER A 545 -46.92 -7.05 -53.98
N VAL A 546 -45.76 -6.57 -53.55
CA VAL A 546 -45.60 -5.34 -52.77
C VAL A 546 -45.64 -4.14 -53.74
N GLU A 547 -46.56 -3.19 -53.53
CA GLU A 547 -46.71 -2.02 -54.42
C GLU A 547 -46.09 -0.73 -53.86
N GLU A 548 -46.22 -0.46 -52.56
CA GLU A 548 -45.82 0.84 -51.99
C GLU A 548 -45.36 0.72 -50.54
N THR A 549 -44.23 1.36 -50.23
CA THR A 549 -43.62 1.41 -48.89
C THR A 549 -43.77 2.83 -48.35
N ILE A 550 -44.57 3.03 -47.30
CA ILE A 550 -44.66 4.35 -46.65
C ILE A 550 -43.77 4.37 -45.39
N THR A 551 -43.02 5.47 -45.27
CA THR A 551 -41.90 5.75 -44.35
C THR A 551 -42.27 5.81 -42.85
N PRO A 552 -41.26 5.66 -41.94
CA PRO A 552 -41.46 5.34 -40.53
C PRO A 552 -41.87 6.54 -39.66
N ALA A 553 -42.64 6.26 -38.61
CA ALA A 553 -42.98 7.22 -37.54
C ALA A 553 -42.31 6.81 -36.21
N GLY A 554 -41.32 7.59 -35.73
CA GLY A 554 -40.76 7.50 -34.37
C GLY A 554 -39.63 6.48 -34.12
N GLU A 555 -39.22 6.33 -32.84
CA GLU A 555 -38.12 5.45 -32.36
C GLU A 555 -38.34 3.95 -32.62
N LYS A 556 -39.60 3.52 -32.79
CA LYS A 556 -39.97 2.22 -33.36
C LYS A 556 -40.45 2.46 -34.78
N LYS A 557 -39.78 1.90 -35.78
CA LYS A 557 -40.14 2.16 -37.18
C LYS A 557 -41.38 1.35 -37.53
N LYS A 558 -42.55 2.01 -37.54
CA LYS A 558 -43.76 1.47 -38.14
C LYS A 558 -43.53 1.32 -39.65
N VAL A 559 -43.62 0.09 -40.15
CA VAL A 559 -43.58 -0.24 -41.58
C VAL A 559 -45.02 -0.50 -42.02
N SER A 560 -45.49 0.24 -43.02
CA SER A 560 -46.79 0.00 -43.67
C SER A 560 -46.54 -0.43 -45.11
N VAL A 561 -47.00 -1.63 -45.45
CA VAL A 561 -46.81 -2.25 -46.76
C VAL A 561 -48.17 -2.53 -47.39
N ASP A 562 -48.37 -1.99 -48.59
CA ASP A 562 -49.55 -2.33 -49.40
C ASP A 562 -49.27 -3.57 -50.25
N LEU A 563 -50.08 -4.60 -50.03
CA LEU A 563 -50.06 -5.88 -50.73
C LEU A 563 -51.19 -5.95 -51.76
N LYS A 564 -50.85 -6.23 -53.01
CA LYS A 564 -51.83 -6.48 -54.08
C LYS A 564 -51.88 -7.96 -54.43
N LEU A 565 -53.08 -8.51 -54.58
CA LEU A 565 -53.22 -9.91 -54.98
C LEU A 565 -52.68 -10.12 -56.41
N LYS A 566 -51.93 -11.22 -56.59
CA LYS A 566 -51.57 -11.70 -57.92
C LYS A 566 -52.83 -12.19 -58.63
N ASN A 567 -53.05 -11.75 -59.87
CA ASN A 567 -54.27 -12.00 -60.65
C ASN A 567 -54.61 -13.49 -60.90
N SER A 568 -53.69 -14.43 -60.63
CA SER A 568 -53.87 -15.86 -60.94
C SER A 568 -54.77 -16.65 -59.96
N ILE A 569 -55.49 -15.98 -59.06
CA ILE A 569 -56.22 -16.62 -57.94
C ILE A 569 -57.70 -16.20 -57.88
N THR A 570 -58.10 -15.18 -58.64
CA THR A 570 -59.48 -14.70 -58.73
C THR A 570 -60.29 -15.32 -59.88
N GLU A 571 -59.69 -16.14 -60.74
CA GLU A 571 -60.44 -16.89 -61.75
C GLU A 571 -61.09 -18.14 -61.13
N THR A 572 -62.37 -17.99 -60.81
CA THR A 572 -63.31 -19.10 -60.63
C THR A 572 -63.22 -20.03 -61.85
N PRO A 573 -63.03 -21.36 -61.71
CA PRO A 573 -63.18 -22.25 -62.85
C PRO A 573 -64.65 -22.20 -63.28
N GLY A 574 -64.90 -21.67 -64.47
CA GLY A 574 -66.22 -21.62 -65.07
C GLY A 574 -66.85 -23.01 -65.13
N ARG A 575 -68.10 -23.11 -64.65
CA ARG A 575 -69.02 -24.18 -65.02
C ARG A 575 -69.68 -23.79 -66.34
N SER A 576 -69.78 -24.79 -67.22
CA SER A 576 -70.27 -24.83 -68.62
C SER A 576 -69.39 -24.14 -69.65
#